data_AF-A0A8J7D3C9-F1
#
_entry.id   AF-A0A8J7D3C9-F1
#
_cell.length_a   1.000
_cell.length_b   1.000
_cell.length_c   1.000
_cell.angle_alpha   90.00
_cell.angle_beta   90.00
_cell.angle_gamma   90.00
#
_symmetry.space_group_name_H-M   'P 1'
#
loop_
_entity.id
_entity.type
_entity.pdbx_description
1 polymer ?
#
loop_
_entity_poly.entity_id
_entity_poly.type
_entity_poly.pdbx_seq_one_letter_code
_entity_poly.pdbx_strand_id
1 'polypeptide(L)'
;MWCELSKSSAIIAATCLVTAGVLISDSTFAARQRNYTPQEFRAVLRGLGYKVKVTNTTLTDEETKKTISDFQKGYKLGVDGIAGPKTQDFAANIVQILQANLNAVLKPNTPLPRDQFFGLRTEELIKEYQKKNQLPETGIADLALRQKLNAEAKEIIGQPRTQPTPTPTAKPTPTAKPTPTAKPTPTAKPTPTAKPTPTPTPTPTPTP
;
A
#
# COMPACT_ATOMS: atom_id res chain seq x y z
N MET A 1 -34.01 21.80 21.59
CA MET A 1 -35.05 21.99 22.62
C MET A 1 -34.49 22.98 23.61
N TRP A 2 -35.22 24.07 23.83
CA TRP A 2 -34.79 25.29 24.51
C TRP A 2 -34.64 25.10 26.02
N CYS A 3 -33.77 25.88 26.65
CA CYS A 3 -34.01 26.45 27.99
C CYS A 3 -33.28 27.80 28.11
N GLU A 4 -34.08 28.85 28.16
CA GLU A 4 -33.73 30.21 28.60
C GLU A 4 -34.07 30.36 30.10
N LEU A 5 -33.31 31.24 30.76
CA LEU A 5 -33.55 32.01 32.00
C LEU A 5 -33.85 31.29 33.34
N SER A 6 -32.98 31.54 34.32
CA SER A 6 -33.40 32.23 35.55
C SER A 6 -32.23 32.89 36.30
N LYS A 7 -32.43 34.13 36.74
CA LYS A 7 -31.55 34.92 37.60
C LYS A 7 -31.75 34.51 39.06
N SER A 8 -30.68 34.24 39.81
CA SER A 8 -30.59 34.57 41.25
C SER A 8 -29.16 34.43 41.79
N SER A 9 -28.76 35.46 42.54
CA SER A 9 -27.49 35.59 43.23
C SER A 9 -27.44 34.69 44.48
N ALA A 10 -26.40 33.86 44.59
CA ALA A 10 -25.86 33.42 45.87
C ALA A 10 -24.44 32.90 45.65
N ILE A 11 -23.48 33.55 46.31
CA ILE A 11 -22.08 33.13 46.39
C ILE A 11 -22.04 31.90 47.29
N ILE A 12 -21.81 30.72 46.71
CA ILE A 12 -21.31 29.55 47.45
C ILE A 12 -20.09 29.05 46.68
N ALA A 13 -18.92 29.44 47.17
CA ALA A 13 -17.64 28.96 46.70
C ALA A 13 -17.47 27.48 47.10
N ALA A 14 -17.84 26.58 46.20
CA ALA A 14 -17.45 25.18 46.25
C ALA A 14 -16.50 24.93 45.07
N THR A 15 -15.21 25.15 45.29
CA THR A 15 -14.14 24.78 44.35
C THR A 15 -14.02 23.27 44.30
N CYS A 16 -14.86 22.64 43.50
CA CYS A 16 -14.70 21.26 43.08
C CYS A 16 -13.57 21.22 42.05
N LEU A 17 -12.34 21.00 42.50
CA LEU A 17 -11.20 20.67 41.64
C LEU A 17 -11.43 19.27 41.05
N VAL A 18 -12.25 19.19 40.01
CA VAL A 18 -12.30 18.01 39.14
C VAL A 18 -11.06 18.11 38.25
N THR A 19 -9.99 17.45 38.67
CA THR A 19 -8.86 17.15 37.78
C THR A 19 -9.37 16.20 36.70
N ALA A 20 -9.95 16.75 35.65
CA ALA A 20 -10.20 16.02 34.42
C ALA A 20 -8.83 15.69 33.83
N GLY A 21 -8.33 14.49 34.13
CA GLY A 21 -7.22 13.91 33.39
C GLY A 21 -7.63 13.78 31.94
N VAL A 22 -7.16 14.71 31.09
CA VAL A 22 -7.25 14.55 29.65
C VAL A 22 -6.35 13.37 29.31
N LEU A 23 -6.95 12.20 29.10
CA LEU A 23 -6.28 11.12 28.37
C LEU A 23 -6.06 11.66 26.97
N ILE A 24 -4.85 12.15 26.72
CA ILE A 24 -4.39 12.45 25.36
C ILE A 24 -4.30 11.08 24.71
N SER A 25 -5.34 10.71 23.98
CA SER A 25 -5.28 9.59 23.05
C SER A 25 -4.23 9.96 22.03
N ASP A 26 -2.98 9.53 22.24
CA ASP A 26 -1.97 9.54 21.21
C ASP A 26 -2.61 8.85 20.02
N SER A 27 -2.86 9.64 18.97
CA SER A 27 -3.30 9.11 17.70
C SER A 27 -2.13 8.30 17.19
N THR A 28 -2.10 7.02 17.54
CA THR A 28 -1.10 6.07 17.08
C THR A 28 -1.31 5.95 15.57
N PHE A 29 -0.63 6.80 14.81
CA PHE A 29 -0.36 6.53 13.41
C PHE A 29 0.14 5.09 13.36
N ALA A 30 -0.42 4.27 12.47
CA ALA A 30 0.04 2.90 12.31
C ALA A 30 1.54 2.94 11.99
N ALA A 31 2.35 2.69 13.04
CA ALA A 31 3.79 2.82 12.97
C ALA A 31 4.32 1.84 11.92
N ARG A 32 5.35 2.24 11.18
CA ARG A 32 6.04 1.31 10.27
C ARG A 32 6.48 0.08 11.08
N GLN A 33 6.37 -1.10 10.50
CA GLN A 33 6.66 -2.38 11.18
C GLN A 33 8.13 -2.47 11.62
N ARG A 34 9.03 -1.90 10.82
CA ARG A 34 10.47 -1.83 11.10
C ARG A 34 11.12 -0.66 10.37
N ASN A 35 12.37 -0.36 10.72
CA ASN A 35 13.21 0.52 9.92
C ASN A 35 13.40 -0.06 8.52
N TYR A 36 13.43 0.83 7.54
CA TYR A 36 13.78 0.47 6.17
C TYR A 36 15.24 0.04 6.09
N THR A 37 15.50 -0.93 5.22
CA THR A 37 16.84 -1.11 4.65
C THR A 37 17.17 0.06 3.72
N PRO A 38 18.45 0.30 3.39
CA PRO A 38 18.81 1.35 2.45
C PRO A 38 18.12 1.20 1.08
N GLN A 39 18.05 -0.02 0.55
CA GLN A 39 17.38 -0.28 -0.73
C GLN A 39 15.88 0.04 -0.67
N GLU A 40 15.19 -0.35 0.39
CA GLU A 40 13.76 -0.07 0.52
C GLU A 40 13.47 1.42 0.66
N PHE A 41 14.27 2.15 1.44
CA PHE A 41 14.05 3.59 1.57
C PHE A 41 14.32 4.33 0.26
N ARG A 42 15.36 3.91 -0.50
CA ARG A 42 15.62 4.41 -1.85
C ARG A 42 14.47 4.09 -2.80
N ALA A 43 13.90 2.89 -2.72
CA ALA A 43 12.74 2.50 -3.53
C ALA A 43 11.52 3.38 -3.21
N VAL A 44 11.28 3.69 -1.94
CA VAL A 44 10.23 4.63 -1.51
C VAL A 44 10.50 6.03 -2.06
N LEU A 45 11.70 6.58 -1.88
CA LEU A 45 12.05 7.91 -2.41
C LEU A 45 11.86 7.98 -3.94
N ARG A 46 12.37 6.99 -4.68
CA ARG A 46 12.18 6.88 -6.13
C ARG A 46 10.70 6.81 -6.50
N GLY A 47 9.96 5.94 -5.83
CA GLY A 47 8.52 5.76 -6.04
C GLY A 47 7.70 7.02 -5.76
N LEU A 48 8.16 7.89 -4.85
CA LEU A 48 7.55 9.18 -4.55
C LEU A 48 8.00 10.33 -5.47
N GLY A 49 8.84 10.04 -6.48
CA GLY A 49 9.28 11.00 -7.50
C GLY A 49 10.64 11.64 -7.24
N TYR A 50 11.38 11.20 -6.23
CA TYR A 50 12.73 11.72 -5.98
C TYR A 50 13.77 10.98 -6.84
N LYS A 51 14.74 11.72 -7.38
CA LYS A 51 15.81 11.13 -8.18
C LYS A 51 16.85 10.50 -7.25
N VAL A 52 16.87 9.17 -7.22
CA VAL A 52 17.85 8.41 -6.45
C VAL A 52 18.02 7.01 -7.07
N LYS A 53 19.26 6.51 -7.07
CA LYS A 53 19.55 5.13 -7.48
C LYS A 53 19.13 4.16 -6.37
N VAL A 54 18.50 3.05 -6.75
CA VAL A 54 18.06 2.00 -5.81
C VAL A 54 19.17 0.96 -5.66
N THR A 55 19.91 1.05 -4.56
CA THR A 55 21.06 0.21 -4.22
C THR A 55 20.98 -0.22 -2.75
N ASN A 56 21.77 -1.22 -2.35
CA ASN A 56 21.90 -1.63 -0.94
C ASN A 56 22.93 -0.82 -0.14
N THR A 57 23.58 0.17 -0.77
CA THR A 57 24.59 1.01 -0.11
C THR A 57 23.94 1.88 0.95
N THR A 58 24.70 2.21 1.99
CA THR A 58 24.26 3.12 3.07
C THR A 58 23.69 4.42 2.51
N LEU A 59 22.79 5.06 3.25
CA LEU A 59 22.12 6.31 2.85
C LEU A 59 22.99 7.55 3.09
N THR A 60 24.31 7.39 3.05
CA THR A 60 25.29 8.39 3.52
C THR A 60 26.02 9.09 2.38
N ASP A 61 25.85 8.65 1.14
CA ASP A 61 26.40 9.35 -0.02
C ASP A 61 25.71 10.70 -0.24
N GLU A 62 26.46 11.64 -0.82
CA GLU A 62 26.04 13.04 -0.97
C GLU A 62 24.75 13.18 -1.82
N GLU A 63 24.61 12.41 -2.89
CA GLU A 63 23.40 12.42 -3.73
C GLU A 63 22.17 12.01 -2.90
N THR A 64 22.30 10.96 -2.09
CA THR A 64 21.20 10.43 -1.28
C THR A 64 20.87 11.33 -0.10
N LYS A 65 21.87 11.83 0.63
CA LYS A 65 21.65 12.83 1.69
C LYS A 65 20.92 14.05 1.16
N LYS A 66 21.34 14.55 -0.02
CA LYS A 66 20.66 15.68 -0.66
C LYS A 66 19.19 15.34 -0.96
N THR A 67 18.92 14.16 -1.51
CA THR A 67 17.55 13.72 -1.79
C THR A 67 16.70 13.59 -0.53
N ILE A 68 17.29 13.08 0.56
CA ILE A 68 16.61 13.01 1.87
C ILE A 68 16.31 14.42 2.39
N SER A 69 17.25 15.35 2.28
CA SER A 69 17.04 16.76 2.65
C SER A 69 15.94 17.41 1.82
N ASP A 70 15.89 17.15 0.50
CA ASP A 70 14.83 17.65 -0.38
C ASP A 70 13.46 17.06 0.02
N PHE A 71 13.40 15.77 0.37
CA PHE A 71 12.21 15.13 0.92
C PHE A 71 11.76 15.80 2.22
N GLN A 72 12.66 15.94 3.19
CA GLN A 72 12.39 16.57 4.48
C GLN A 72 11.90 18.00 4.31
N LYS A 73 12.54 18.79 3.43
CA LYS A 73 12.13 20.17 3.12
C LYS A 73 10.73 20.22 2.51
N GLY A 74 10.43 19.33 1.55
CA GLY A 74 9.13 19.25 0.90
C GLY A 74 7.98 18.98 1.87
N TYR A 75 8.24 18.21 2.93
CA TYR A 75 7.26 17.86 3.96
C TYR A 75 7.42 18.61 5.28
N LYS A 76 8.25 19.66 5.33
CA LYS A 76 8.47 20.49 6.52
C LYS A 76 8.91 19.67 7.75
N LEU A 77 9.74 18.66 7.52
CA LEU A 77 10.43 17.89 8.56
C LEU A 77 11.70 18.62 9.00
N GLY A 78 12.36 18.13 10.06
CA GLY A 78 13.74 18.53 10.35
C GLY A 78 14.63 18.14 9.16
N VAL A 79 15.42 19.09 8.64
CA VAL A 79 16.23 18.92 7.43
C VAL A 79 17.67 18.62 7.81
N ASP A 80 17.93 17.37 8.20
CA ASP A 80 19.26 16.88 8.59
C ASP A 80 19.90 15.97 7.53
N GLY A 81 19.17 15.63 6.46
CA GLY A 81 19.63 14.72 5.42
C GLY A 81 19.74 13.26 5.87
N ILE A 82 19.19 12.93 7.04
CA ILE A 82 19.24 11.60 7.65
C ILE A 82 17.85 10.96 7.58
N ALA A 83 17.79 9.71 7.12
CA ALA A 83 16.57 8.92 7.17
C ALA A 83 16.31 8.42 8.61
N GLY A 84 16.14 9.33 9.56
CA GLY A 84 15.81 9.02 10.95
C GLY A 84 14.37 8.53 11.11
N PRO A 85 13.96 8.12 12.32
CA PRO A 85 12.62 7.57 12.55
C PRO A 85 11.49 8.46 12.04
N LYS A 86 11.51 9.76 12.35
CA LYS A 86 10.47 10.69 11.90
C LYS A 86 10.35 10.75 10.37
N THR A 87 11.49 10.75 9.66
CA THR A 87 11.52 10.78 8.19
C THR A 87 11.00 9.48 7.60
N GLN A 88 11.39 8.33 8.18
CA GLN A 88 10.92 7.02 7.73
C GLN A 88 9.41 6.82 8.00
N ASP A 89 8.90 7.22 9.16
CA ASP A 89 7.45 7.16 9.47
C ASP A 89 6.64 8.01 8.52
N PHE A 90 7.12 9.21 8.21
CA PHE A 90 6.44 10.08 7.27
C PHE A 90 6.38 9.46 5.87
N ALA A 91 7.51 8.90 5.39
CA ALA A 91 7.55 8.20 4.11
C ALA A 91 6.61 6.98 4.09
N ALA A 92 6.61 6.18 5.16
CA ALA A 92 5.71 5.04 5.32
C ALA A 92 4.24 5.46 5.26
N ASN A 93 3.86 6.53 5.97
CA ASN A 93 2.50 7.06 5.96
C ASN A 93 2.06 7.49 4.54
N ILE A 94 2.95 8.14 3.77
CA ILE A 94 2.65 8.47 2.37
C ILE A 94 2.36 7.21 1.57
N VAL A 95 3.17 6.15 1.72
CA VAL A 95 2.98 4.88 1.00
C VAL A 95 1.66 4.22 1.39
N GLN A 96 1.35 4.15 2.69
CA GLN A 96 0.09 3.57 3.17
C GLN A 96 -1.14 4.29 2.61
N ILE A 97 -1.12 5.63 2.58
CA ILE A 97 -2.18 6.46 2.00
C ILE A 97 -2.28 6.22 0.49
N LEU A 98 -1.14 6.19 -0.21
CA LEU A 98 -1.10 5.90 -1.65
C LEU A 98 -1.72 4.53 -1.96
N GLN A 99 -1.32 3.49 -1.25
CA GLN A 99 -1.87 2.14 -1.41
C GLN A 99 -3.37 2.10 -1.10
N ALA A 100 -3.82 2.80 -0.06
CA ALA A 100 -5.25 2.91 0.29
C ALA A 100 -6.06 3.59 -0.83
N ASN A 101 -5.55 4.69 -1.39
CA ASN A 101 -6.21 5.43 -2.44
C ASN A 101 -6.25 4.61 -3.76
N LEU A 102 -5.16 3.90 -4.10
CA LEU A 102 -5.14 2.97 -5.23
C LEU A 102 -6.20 1.87 -5.07
N ASN A 103 -6.32 1.29 -3.87
CA ASN A 103 -7.35 0.28 -3.60
C ASN A 103 -8.77 0.84 -3.77
N ALA A 104 -9.02 2.08 -3.36
CA ALA A 104 -10.33 2.73 -3.49
C ALA A 104 -10.69 3.04 -4.96
N VAL A 105 -9.72 3.56 -5.72
CA VAL A 105 -9.93 4.08 -7.07
C VAL A 105 -9.90 2.98 -8.14
N LEU A 106 -8.99 2.00 -8.02
CA LEU A 106 -8.84 0.92 -9.00
C LEU A 106 -9.65 -0.33 -8.64
N LYS A 107 -9.92 -0.57 -7.35
CA LYS A 107 -10.60 -1.78 -6.86
C LYS A 107 -10.00 -3.07 -7.44
N PRO A 108 -8.67 -3.27 -7.29
CA PRO A 108 -8.02 -4.47 -7.83
C PRO A 108 -8.57 -5.73 -7.14
N ASN A 109 -8.57 -6.86 -7.87
CA ASN A 109 -9.00 -8.16 -7.32
C ASN A 109 -8.24 -8.54 -6.04
N THR A 110 -6.95 -8.21 -6.00
CA THR A 110 -6.11 -8.34 -4.82
C THR A 110 -5.71 -6.95 -4.33
N PRO A 111 -6.26 -6.48 -3.19
CA PRO A 111 -5.91 -5.20 -2.60
C PRO A 111 -4.44 -5.12 -2.18
N LEU A 112 -3.84 -3.94 -2.29
CA LEU A 112 -2.55 -3.63 -1.69
C LEU A 112 -2.63 -3.73 -0.17
N PRO A 113 -1.56 -4.19 0.50
CA PRO A 113 -1.56 -4.50 1.93
C PRO A 113 -1.63 -3.27 2.85
N ARG A 114 -1.44 -2.06 2.31
CA ARG A 114 -1.30 -0.80 3.07
C ARG A 114 -0.14 -0.88 4.06
N ASP A 115 0.99 -1.40 3.58
CA ASP A 115 2.23 -1.46 4.33
C ASP A 115 3.15 -0.27 4.02
N GLN A 116 4.34 -0.27 4.61
CA GLN A 116 5.32 0.79 4.41
C GLN A 116 6.11 0.66 3.09
N PHE A 117 5.94 -0.40 2.31
CA PHE A 117 6.87 -0.75 1.23
C PHE A 117 6.38 -0.29 -0.14
N PHE A 118 7.27 0.32 -0.91
CA PHE A 118 7.03 0.63 -2.32
C PHE A 118 7.49 -0.56 -3.18
N GLY A 119 6.69 -1.63 -3.19
CA GLY A 119 6.99 -2.86 -3.93
C GLY A 119 6.52 -2.86 -5.38
N LEU A 120 6.86 -3.94 -6.11
CA LEU A 120 6.47 -4.13 -7.52
C LEU A 120 4.97 -4.00 -7.74
N ARG A 121 4.15 -4.56 -6.84
CA ARG A 121 2.69 -4.50 -6.97
C ARG A 121 2.15 -3.07 -6.86
N THR A 122 2.75 -2.25 -6.02
CA THR A 122 2.40 -0.82 -5.90
C THR A 122 2.76 -0.10 -7.19
N GLU A 123 3.94 -0.36 -7.76
CA GLU A 123 4.38 0.21 -9.05
C GLU A 123 3.45 -0.18 -10.21
N GLU A 124 3.02 -1.45 -10.29
CA GLU A 124 2.07 -1.94 -11.30
C GLU A 124 0.73 -1.21 -11.25
N LEU A 125 0.16 -1.03 -10.06
CA LEU A 125 -1.12 -0.35 -9.90
C LEU A 125 -1.01 1.15 -10.15
N ILE A 126 0.16 1.75 -9.90
CA ILE A 126 0.42 3.14 -10.33
C ILE A 126 0.44 3.23 -11.85
N LYS A 127 1.09 2.28 -12.56
CA LYS A 127 1.09 2.25 -14.03
C LYS A 127 -0.31 2.06 -14.59
N GLU A 128 -1.12 1.20 -13.98
CA GLU A 128 -2.52 1.03 -14.36
C GLU A 128 -3.32 2.33 -14.19
N TYR A 129 -3.17 3.01 -13.04
CA TYR A 129 -3.79 4.31 -12.81
C TYR A 129 -3.32 5.36 -13.82
N GLN A 130 -2.01 5.41 -14.11
CA GLN A 130 -1.42 6.32 -15.10
C GLN A 130 -2.01 6.07 -16.48
N LYS A 131 -2.04 4.81 -16.92
CA LYS A 131 -2.62 4.40 -18.20
C LYS A 131 -4.10 4.78 -18.32
N LYS A 132 -4.91 4.50 -17.29
CA LYS A 132 -6.33 4.87 -17.24
C LYS A 132 -6.55 6.38 -17.37
N ASN A 133 -5.58 7.17 -16.88
CA ASN A 133 -5.60 8.62 -16.93
C ASN A 133 -4.77 9.23 -18.08
N GLN A 134 -4.30 8.41 -19.03
CA GLN A 134 -3.49 8.84 -20.18
C GLN A 134 -2.20 9.58 -19.76
N LEU A 135 -1.62 9.18 -18.62
CA LEU A 135 -0.35 9.67 -18.12
C LEU A 135 0.79 8.72 -18.53
N PRO A 136 2.05 9.19 -18.55
CA PRO A 136 3.20 8.30 -18.74
C PRO A 136 3.24 7.19 -17.69
N GLU A 137 3.36 5.93 -18.14
CA GLU A 137 3.36 4.72 -17.30
C GLU A 137 4.70 4.50 -16.56
N THR A 138 5.15 5.51 -15.84
CA THR A 138 6.45 5.50 -15.14
C THR A 138 6.46 4.60 -13.91
N GLY A 139 5.29 4.30 -13.32
CA GLY A 139 5.19 3.65 -12.02
C GLY A 139 5.61 4.53 -10.84
N ILE A 140 5.87 5.82 -11.08
CA ILE A 140 6.24 6.81 -10.08
C ILE A 140 5.00 7.59 -9.64
N ALA A 141 4.74 7.61 -8.35
CA ALA A 141 3.69 8.40 -7.72
C ALA A 141 4.25 9.75 -7.25
N ASP A 142 4.52 10.64 -8.20
CA ASP A 142 4.94 12.01 -7.91
C ASP A 142 3.87 12.79 -7.11
N LEU A 143 4.20 14.01 -6.69
CA LEU A 143 3.30 14.82 -5.87
C LEU A 143 1.96 15.09 -6.56
N ALA A 144 1.98 15.42 -7.86
CA ALA A 144 0.77 15.76 -8.61
C ALA A 144 -0.16 14.55 -8.75
N LEU A 145 0.40 13.38 -9.08
CA LEU A 145 -0.34 12.12 -9.15
C LEU A 145 -0.96 11.77 -7.80
N ARG A 146 -0.18 11.86 -6.70
CA ARG A 146 -0.70 11.55 -5.36
C ARG A 146 -1.82 12.50 -4.93
N GLN A 147 -1.71 13.79 -5.26
CA GLN A 147 -2.76 14.77 -4.96
C GLN A 147 -4.04 14.46 -5.73
N LYS A 148 -3.94 14.20 -7.04
CA LYS A 148 -5.08 13.82 -7.88
C LYS A 148 -5.75 12.54 -7.37
N LEU A 149 -4.97 11.49 -7.15
CA LEU A 149 -5.47 10.21 -6.66
C LEU A 149 -6.14 10.35 -5.28
N ASN A 150 -5.60 11.18 -4.40
CA ASN A 150 -6.20 11.45 -3.09
C ASN A 150 -7.51 12.22 -3.18
N ALA A 151 -7.64 13.16 -4.12
CA ALA A 151 -8.90 13.85 -4.37
C ALA A 151 -9.97 12.87 -4.90
N GLU A 152 -9.63 12.04 -5.89
CA GLU A 152 -10.54 11.02 -6.42
C GLU A 152 -10.99 10.02 -5.35
N ALA A 153 -10.05 9.53 -4.52
CA ALA A 153 -10.39 8.62 -3.43
C ALA A 153 -11.35 9.28 -2.42
N LYS A 154 -11.15 10.56 -2.10
CA LYS A 154 -12.07 11.32 -1.22
C LYS A 154 -13.47 11.44 -1.79
N GLU A 155 -13.62 11.69 -3.10
CA GLU A 155 -14.94 11.75 -3.74
C GLU A 155 -15.66 10.39 -3.65
N ILE A 156 -14.93 9.28 -3.84
CA ILE A 156 -15.52 7.93 -3.76
C ILE A 156 -15.95 7.57 -2.32
N ILE A 157 -15.19 8.02 -1.31
CA ILE A 157 -15.43 7.68 0.10
C ILE A 157 -16.44 8.64 0.76
N GLY A 158 -16.44 9.92 0.36
CA GLY A 158 -17.25 10.98 0.94
C GLY A 158 -18.67 11.08 0.37
N GLN A 159 -18.97 10.47 -0.77
CA GLN A 159 -20.34 10.38 -1.29
C GLN A 159 -21.14 9.28 -0.57
N PRO A 160 -22.38 9.54 -0.09
CA PRO A 160 -23.32 8.46 0.18
C PRO A 160 -23.45 7.66 -1.10
N ARG A 161 -23.14 6.35 -1.08
CA ARG A 161 -23.22 5.50 -2.27
C ARG A 161 -24.62 5.63 -2.89
N THR A 162 -24.78 6.37 -3.98
CA THR A 162 -25.74 5.97 -5.00
C THR A 162 -25.13 4.74 -5.64
N GLN A 163 -25.37 3.59 -5.00
CA GLN A 163 -25.16 2.30 -5.62
C GLN A 163 -25.76 2.40 -7.02
N PRO A 164 -25.01 2.20 -8.12
CA PRO A 164 -25.65 1.99 -9.40
C PRO A 164 -26.58 0.78 -9.19
N THR A 165 -27.88 1.05 -9.20
CA THR A 165 -28.92 0.03 -9.26
C THR A 165 -28.47 -0.95 -10.34
N PRO A 166 -28.40 -2.26 -10.08
CA PRO A 166 -28.10 -3.21 -11.14
C PRO A 166 -29.12 -2.96 -12.25
N THR A 167 -28.66 -2.58 -13.43
CA THR A 167 -29.50 -2.53 -14.63
C THR A 167 -30.15 -3.90 -14.75
N PRO A 168 -31.49 -4.01 -14.81
CA PRO A 168 -32.16 -5.31 -14.92
C PRO A 168 -31.58 -6.03 -16.12
N THR A 169 -30.87 -7.12 -15.84
CA THR A 169 -30.32 -8.00 -16.87
C THR A 169 -31.52 -8.60 -17.59
N ALA A 170 -31.54 -8.47 -18.92
CA ALA A 170 -32.60 -9.06 -19.73
C ALA A 170 -32.78 -10.54 -19.34
N LYS A 171 -34.04 -10.92 -19.11
CA LYS A 171 -34.47 -12.29 -18.79
C LYS A 171 -33.77 -13.26 -19.77
N PRO A 172 -33.10 -14.33 -19.30
CA PRO A 172 -32.49 -15.29 -20.20
C PRO A 172 -33.57 -15.94 -21.06
N THR A 173 -33.42 -15.84 -22.38
CA THR A 173 -34.17 -16.64 -23.34
C THR A 173 -33.78 -18.10 -23.13
N PRO A 174 -34.72 -19.03 -22.85
CA PRO A 174 -34.38 -20.43 -22.64
C PRO A 174 -33.69 -20.99 -23.88
N THR A 175 -32.42 -21.35 -23.72
CA THR A 175 -31.60 -21.99 -24.76
C THR A 175 -31.98 -23.47 -24.84
N ALA A 176 -32.09 -24.00 -26.06
CA ALA A 176 -32.54 -25.36 -26.33
C ALA A 176 -31.73 -26.43 -25.56
N LYS A 177 -32.46 -27.48 -25.16
CA LYS A 177 -31.98 -28.67 -24.45
C LYS A 177 -30.75 -29.30 -25.15
N PRO A 178 -29.64 -29.55 -24.44
CA PRO A 178 -28.49 -30.22 -25.03
C PRO A 178 -28.81 -31.70 -25.33
N THR A 179 -28.48 -32.13 -26.55
CA THR A 179 -28.46 -33.53 -26.97
C THR A 179 -27.30 -34.25 -26.26
N PRO A 180 -27.51 -35.44 -25.66
CA PRO A 180 -26.45 -36.14 -24.93
C PRO A 180 -25.36 -36.64 -25.88
N THR A 181 -24.14 -36.11 -25.72
CA THR A 181 -22.92 -36.54 -26.42
C THR A 181 -22.36 -37.81 -25.78
N ALA A 182 -21.85 -38.73 -26.61
CA ALA A 182 -21.43 -40.08 -26.24
C ALA A 182 -20.32 -40.14 -25.17
N LYS A 183 -20.39 -41.21 -24.37
CA LYS A 183 -19.50 -41.61 -23.28
C LYS A 183 -18.03 -41.70 -23.75
N PRO A 184 -17.05 -41.08 -23.04
CA PRO A 184 -15.65 -41.22 -23.39
C PRO A 184 -15.11 -42.62 -23.08
N THR A 185 -14.34 -43.16 -24.02
CA THR A 185 -13.57 -44.41 -23.90
C THR A 185 -12.37 -44.20 -22.96
N PRO A 186 -12.14 -45.06 -21.94
CA PRO A 186 -11.03 -44.89 -21.00
C PRO A 186 -9.68 -45.08 -21.69
N THR A 187 -8.80 -44.09 -21.51
CA THR A 187 -7.42 -44.07 -22.00
C THR A 187 -6.51 -44.94 -21.13
N ALA A 188 -5.55 -45.62 -21.75
CA ALA A 188 -4.69 -46.63 -21.13
C ALA A 188 -3.83 -46.11 -19.97
N LYS A 189 -3.63 -47.02 -19.00
CA LYS A 189 -2.83 -46.87 -17.77
C LYS A 189 -1.35 -46.56 -18.08
N PRO A 190 -0.71 -45.59 -17.40
CA PRO A 190 0.71 -45.29 -17.62
C PRO A 190 1.61 -46.43 -17.09
N THR A 191 2.62 -46.77 -17.88
CA THR A 191 3.69 -47.73 -17.57
C THR A 191 4.69 -47.11 -16.60
N PRO A 192 5.08 -47.78 -15.50
CA PRO A 192 6.03 -47.23 -14.53
C PRO A 192 7.45 -47.12 -15.13
N THR A 193 8.06 -45.94 -14.95
CA THR A 193 9.42 -45.61 -15.38
C THR A 193 10.46 -46.28 -14.49
N ALA A 194 11.54 -46.78 -15.10
CA ALA A 194 12.60 -47.53 -14.43
C ALA A 194 13.34 -46.73 -13.33
N LYS A 195 13.72 -47.45 -12.28
CA LYS A 195 14.46 -46.99 -11.10
C LYS A 195 15.88 -46.53 -11.48
N PRO A 196 16.41 -45.41 -10.96
CA PRO A 196 17.76 -44.94 -11.28
C PRO A 196 18.84 -45.88 -10.70
N THR A 197 19.87 -46.12 -11.52
CA THR A 197 21.09 -46.87 -11.19
C THR A 197 22.01 -46.04 -10.29
N PRO A 198 22.58 -46.58 -9.19
CA PRO A 198 23.52 -45.85 -8.35
C PRO A 198 24.85 -45.58 -9.07
N THR A 199 25.37 -44.37 -8.87
CA THR A 199 26.66 -43.88 -9.36
C THR A 199 27.83 -44.60 -8.66
N PRO A 200 28.87 -45.07 -9.37
CA PRO A 200 30.02 -45.71 -8.74
C PRO A 200 30.87 -44.71 -7.91
N THR A 201 31.31 -45.19 -6.76
CA THR A 201 32.20 -44.51 -5.79
C THR A 201 33.60 -44.28 -6.37
N PRO A 202 34.26 -43.13 -6.13
CA PRO A 202 35.62 -42.89 -6.63
C PRO A 202 36.67 -43.74 -5.92
N THR A 203 37.60 -44.30 -6.69
CA THR A 203 38.79 -45.04 -6.25
C THR A 203 39.85 -44.08 -5.69
N PRO A 204 40.50 -44.36 -4.54
CA PRO A 204 41.58 -43.53 -4.03
C PRO A 204 42.88 -43.73 -4.83
N THR A 205 43.53 -42.62 -5.18
CA THR A 205 44.83 -42.56 -5.84
C THR A 205 45.96 -42.86 -4.85
N PRO A 206 46.90 -43.79 -5.12
CA PRO A 206 48.10 -43.93 -4.30
C PRO A 206 49.09 -42.78 -4.56
N THR A 207 49.62 -42.20 -3.49
CA THR A 207 50.63 -41.14 -3.52
C THR A 207 52.04 -41.77 -3.63
N PRO A 208 52.94 -41.24 -4.47
CA PRO A 208 54.37 -41.57 -4.43
C PRO A 208 55.11 -40.89 -3.26
#